data_AF-A1ZTQ4-F1
#
_entry.id   AF-A1ZTQ4-F1
#
_cell.length_a   1.000
_cell.length_b   1.000
_cell.length_c   1.000
_cell.angle_alpha   90.00
_cell.angle_beta   90.00
_cell.angle_gamma   90.00
#
_symmetry.space_group_name_H-M   'P 1'
#
loop_
_entity.id
_entity.type
_entity.pdbx_description
1 polymer ?
#
loop_
_entity_poly.entity_id
_entity_poly.type
_entity_poly.pdbx_seq_one_letter_code
_entity_poly.pdbx_strand_id
1 'polypeptide(L)'
;MIIIRWQPSTAGLDEETLKSEIKKSLDFILVHKPQRILIDSSNFNFVIAPELQEWFDNEVFIIYPKANVKRKAFLVTSDIFAQVSLQQHINDAKHQTFESAFFDSEEQAMSWLKQEV
;
A
#
# COMPACT_ATOMS: atom_id res chain seq x y z
N MET A 1 14.38 3.41 2.51
CA MET A 1 12.98 3.24 2.97
C MET A 1 12.18 4.42 2.44
N ILE A 2 10.94 4.20 2.02
CA ILE A 2 10.05 5.24 1.49
C ILE A 2 8.77 5.27 2.32
N ILE A 3 8.21 6.46 2.52
CA ILE A 3 6.90 6.66 3.15
C ILE A 3 5.97 7.26 2.10
N ILE A 4 4.82 6.63 1.88
CA ILE A 4 3.75 7.11 0.99
C ILE A 4 2.58 7.47 1.89
N ARG A 5 2.06 8.70 1.76
CA ARG A 5 0.97 9.20 2.61
C ARG A 5 -0.25 9.59 1.80
N TRP A 6 -1.38 8.95 2.09
CA TRP A 6 -2.68 9.36 1.60
C TRP A 6 -3.15 10.59 2.38
N GLN A 7 -3.52 11.65 1.66
CA GLN A 7 -3.93 12.93 2.25
C GLN A 7 -5.46 12.97 2.43
N PRO A 8 -6.01 13.73 3.38
CA PRO A 8 -7.47 13.86 3.53
C PRO A 8 -8.19 14.31 2.25
N SER A 9 -7.50 15.11 1.41
CA SER A 9 -8.01 15.54 0.11
C SER A 9 -8.25 14.40 -0.89
N THR A 10 -7.78 13.18 -0.60
CA THR A 10 -8.01 12.02 -1.46
C THR A 10 -9.34 11.31 -1.17
N ALA A 11 -10.14 11.77 -0.21
CA ALA A 11 -11.43 11.19 0.13
C ALA A 11 -12.50 11.26 -0.99
N GLY A 12 -12.26 12.07 -2.02
CA GLY A 12 -13.16 12.21 -3.19
C GLY A 12 -12.53 11.77 -4.51
N LEU A 13 -11.45 10.98 -4.49
CA LEU A 13 -10.84 10.49 -5.74
C LEU A 13 -11.79 9.51 -6.43
N ASP A 14 -11.95 9.70 -7.74
CA ASP A 14 -12.45 8.64 -8.60
C ASP A 14 -11.38 7.55 -8.82
N GLU A 15 -11.80 6.42 -9.35
CA GLU A 15 -10.93 5.27 -9.58
C GLU A 15 -9.79 5.59 -10.55
N GLU A 16 -10.03 6.43 -11.56
CA GLU A 16 -8.99 6.83 -12.53
C GLU A 16 -7.88 7.64 -11.85
N THR A 17 -8.24 8.59 -11.00
CA THR A 17 -7.29 9.40 -10.24
C THR A 17 -6.55 8.54 -9.23
N LEU A 18 -7.24 7.63 -8.53
CA LEU A 18 -6.60 6.65 -7.64
C LEU A 18 -5.51 5.84 -8.37
N LYS A 19 -5.85 5.26 -9.52
CA LYS A 19 -4.91 4.49 -10.34
C LYS A 19 -3.72 5.34 -10.79
N SER A 20 -3.96 6.60 -11.16
CA SER A 20 -2.92 7.55 -11.56
C SER A 20 -1.95 7.85 -10.41
N GLU A 21 -2.45 8.15 -9.20
CA GLU A 21 -1.61 8.40 -8.02
C GLU A 21 -0.80 7.17 -7.61
N ILE A 22 -1.40 5.98 -7.67
CA ILE A 22 -0.68 4.73 -7.42
C ILE A 22 0.43 4.53 -8.46
N LYS A 23 0.16 4.73 -9.75
CA LYS A 23 1.19 4.62 -10.80
C LYS A 23 2.37 5.57 -10.55
N LYS A 24 2.13 6.82 -10.17
CA LYS A 24 3.19 7.77 -9.78
C LYS A 24 4.02 7.23 -8.61
N SER A 25 3.37 6.61 -7.62
CA SER A 25 4.07 5.99 -6.49
C SER A 25 4.93 4.79 -6.91
N LEU A 26 4.47 4.00 -7.89
CA LEU A 26 5.21 2.85 -8.42
C LEU A 26 6.44 3.29 -9.21
N ASP A 27 6.34 4.35 -9.99
CA ASP A 27 7.48 4.94 -10.69
C ASP A 27 8.56 5.37 -9.68
N PHE A 28 8.16 6.04 -8.60
CA PHE A 28 9.06 6.44 -7.53
C PHE A 28 9.73 5.22 -6.85
N ILE A 29 8.97 4.15 -6.61
CA ILE A 29 9.49 2.90 -6.04
C ILE A 29 10.48 2.22 -6.99
N LEU A 30 10.22 2.20 -8.30
CA LEU A 30 11.12 1.59 -9.29
C LEU A 30 12.44 2.36 -9.43
N VAL A 31 12.39 3.70 -9.33
CA VAL A 31 13.57 4.56 -9.37
C VAL A 31 14.45 4.36 -8.14
N HIS A 32 13.85 4.35 -6.95
CA HIS A 32 14.60 4.33 -5.69
C HIS A 32 14.84 2.93 -5.11
N LYS A 33 14.12 1.90 -5.62
CA LYS A 33 14.21 0.49 -5.19
C LYS A 33 14.27 0.29 -3.67
N PRO A 34 13.30 0.82 -2.91
CA PRO A 34 13.31 0.70 -1.46
C PRO A 34 13.07 -0.75 -1.04
N GLN A 35 13.84 -1.26 -0.07
CA GLN A 35 13.55 -2.57 0.52
C GLN A 35 12.35 -2.55 1.48
N ARG A 36 12.00 -1.36 2.00
CA ARG A 36 11.03 -1.15 3.09
C ARG A 36 10.15 0.04 2.75
N ILE A 37 8.84 -0.12 2.85
CA ILE A 37 7.86 0.91 2.54
C ILE A 37 6.87 1.03 3.71
N LEU A 38 6.60 2.26 4.12
CA LEU A 38 5.46 2.60 4.97
C LEU A 38 4.37 3.23 4.09
N ILE A 39 3.16 2.70 4.18
CA ILE A 39 1.97 3.26 3.58
C ILE A 39 1.12 3.83 4.72
N ASP A 40 1.06 5.14 4.82
CA ASP A 40 0.10 5.81 5.69
C ASP A 40 -1.26 5.85 4.99
N SER A 41 -2.06 4.84 5.28
CA SER A 41 -3.45 4.68 4.82
C SER A 41 -4.47 5.31 5.76
N SER A 42 -4.08 6.13 6.74
CA SER A 42 -5.01 6.69 7.73
C SER A 42 -6.17 7.50 7.10
N ASN A 43 -5.93 8.08 5.91
CA ASN A 43 -6.92 8.81 5.11
C ASN A 43 -7.31 8.07 3.81
N PHE A 44 -7.03 6.77 3.73
CA PHE A 44 -7.43 5.93 2.61
C PHE A 44 -8.86 5.44 2.82
N ASN A 45 -9.81 6.09 2.14
CA ASN A 45 -11.25 5.85 2.29
C ASN A 45 -11.86 5.18 1.04
N PHE A 46 -11.05 4.43 0.29
CA PHE A 46 -11.50 3.74 -0.92
C PHE A 46 -11.77 2.27 -0.63
N VAL A 47 -12.97 1.79 -0.93
CA VAL A 47 -13.30 0.37 -0.86
C VAL A 47 -12.76 -0.32 -2.10
N ILE A 48 -11.83 -1.27 -1.93
CA ILE A 48 -11.22 -1.99 -3.04
C ILE A 48 -12.18 -3.08 -3.54
N ALA A 49 -13.03 -2.71 -4.50
CA ALA A 49 -13.93 -3.62 -5.20
C ALA A 49 -13.17 -4.67 -6.04
N PRO A 50 -13.78 -5.84 -6.35
CA PRO A 50 -13.10 -6.93 -7.06
C PRO A 50 -12.43 -6.54 -8.37
N GLU A 51 -13.06 -5.67 -9.17
CA GLU A 51 -12.51 -5.19 -10.44
C GLU A 51 -11.21 -4.39 -10.23
N LEU A 52 -11.14 -3.62 -9.14
CA LEU A 52 -9.94 -2.89 -8.77
C LEU A 52 -8.86 -3.82 -8.20
N GLN A 53 -9.23 -4.88 -7.49
CA GLN A 53 -8.28 -5.89 -6.98
C GLN A 53 -7.51 -6.55 -8.12
N GLU A 54 -8.19 -6.92 -9.20
CA GLU A 54 -7.55 -7.50 -10.39
C GLU A 54 -6.56 -6.52 -11.03
N TRP A 55 -6.92 -5.23 -11.09
CA TRP A 55 -5.99 -4.20 -11.54
C TRP A 55 -4.74 -4.11 -10.65
N PHE A 56 -4.90 -4.15 -9.32
CA PHE A 56 -3.75 -4.14 -8.41
C PHE A 56 -2.85 -5.36 -8.61
N ASP A 57 -3.41 -6.55 -8.74
CA ASP A 57 -2.64 -7.78 -8.94
C ASP A 57 -1.81 -7.70 -10.23
N ASN A 58 -2.41 -7.21 -11.32
CA ASN A 58 -1.79 -7.18 -12.64
C ASN A 58 -0.81 -6.00 -12.84
N GLU A 59 -1.03 -4.86 -12.18
CA GLU A 59 -0.29 -3.62 -12.45
C GLU A 59 0.58 -3.18 -11.28
N VAL A 60 0.16 -3.45 -10.05
CA VAL A 60 0.79 -2.90 -8.84
C VAL A 60 1.66 -3.93 -8.15
N PHE A 61 1.12 -5.11 -7.82
CA PHE A 61 1.87 -6.10 -7.04
C PHE A 61 3.04 -6.69 -7.81
N ILE A 62 2.98 -6.78 -9.14
CA ILE A 62 4.10 -7.22 -9.98
C ILE A 62 5.33 -6.32 -9.94
N ILE A 63 5.20 -5.08 -9.44
CA ILE A 63 6.27 -4.08 -9.40
C ILE A 63 7.15 -4.25 -8.17
N TYR A 64 6.57 -4.62 -7.03
CA TYR A 64 7.31 -4.75 -5.77
C TYR A 64 8.46 -5.78 -5.84
N PRO A 65 8.31 -6.97 -6.47
CA PRO A 65 9.42 -7.89 -6.68
C PRO A 65 10.55 -7.28 -7.52
N LYS A 66 10.20 -6.52 -8.58
CA LYS A 66 11.16 -5.87 -9.49
C LYS A 66 11.99 -4.79 -8.77
N ALA A 67 11.39 -4.12 -7.79
CA ALA A 67 12.04 -3.15 -6.93
C ALA A 67 12.73 -3.78 -5.69
N ASN A 68 12.68 -5.11 -5.54
CA ASN A 68 13.22 -5.85 -4.40
C ASN A 68 12.66 -5.37 -3.04
N VAL A 69 11.38 -4.98 -3.02
CA VAL A 69 10.67 -4.63 -1.78
C VAL A 69 10.50 -5.88 -0.94
N LYS A 70 10.84 -5.79 0.35
CA LYS A 70 10.80 -6.90 1.32
C LYS A 70 9.70 -6.73 2.36
N ARG A 71 9.47 -5.51 2.83
CA ARG A 71 8.46 -5.22 3.85
C ARG A 71 7.61 -4.01 3.49
N LYS A 72 6.31 -4.14 3.72
CA LYS A 72 5.33 -3.05 3.61
C LYS A 72 4.53 -2.96 4.90
N ALA A 73 4.62 -1.84 5.61
CA ALA A 73 3.74 -1.56 6.74
C ALA A 73 2.62 -0.63 6.31
N PHE A 74 1.43 -0.83 6.87
CA PHE A 74 0.24 -0.03 6.59
C PHE A 74 -0.28 0.56 7.90
N LEU A 75 -0.64 1.84 7.90
CA LEU A 75 -1.41 2.41 9.01
C LEU A 75 -2.89 2.14 8.82
N VAL A 76 -3.58 1.72 9.88
CA VAL A 76 -5.01 1.44 9.80
C VAL A 76 -5.79 2.70 9.39
N THR A 77 -6.73 2.54 8.46
CA THR A 77 -7.66 3.63 8.13
C THR A 77 -8.78 3.71 9.16
N SER A 78 -9.33 4.90 9.34
CA SER A 78 -10.51 5.12 10.20
C SER A 78 -11.82 4.59 9.58
N ASP A 79 -11.83 4.34 8.27
CA ASP A 79 -12.98 3.75 7.57
C ASP A 79 -12.92 2.22 7.64
N ILE A 80 -13.85 1.62 8.37
CA ILE A 80 -13.89 0.16 8.60
C ILE A 80 -14.05 -0.62 7.29
N PHE A 81 -14.85 -0.14 6.33
CA PHE A 81 -15.07 -0.85 5.07
C PHE A 81 -13.84 -0.79 4.18
N ALA A 82 -13.20 0.38 4.09
CA ALA A 82 -11.93 0.53 3.39
C ALA A 82 -10.85 -0.35 4.05
N GLN A 83 -10.73 -0.34 5.38
CA GLN A 83 -9.77 -1.15 6.14
C GLN A 83 -9.93 -2.65 5.84
N VAL A 84 -11.16 -3.16 5.92
CA VAL A 84 -11.43 -4.59 5.67
C VAL A 84 -11.08 -4.94 4.22
N SER A 85 -11.50 -4.13 3.25
CA SER A 85 -11.22 -4.39 1.83
C SER A 85 -9.72 -4.38 1.52
N LEU A 86 -8.97 -3.44 2.11
CA LEU A 86 -7.51 -3.34 1.95
C LEU A 86 -6.79 -4.54 2.57
N GLN A 87 -7.20 -4.96 3.76
CA GLN A 87 -6.60 -6.11 4.44
C GLN A 87 -6.89 -7.42 3.70
N GLN A 88 -8.12 -7.62 3.23
CA GLN A 88 -8.47 -8.77 2.39
C GLN A 88 -7.63 -8.79 1.12
N HIS A 89 -7.59 -7.67 0.40
CA HIS A 89 -6.85 -7.57 -0.84
C HIS A 89 -5.34 -7.82 -0.67
N ILE A 90 -4.73 -7.32 0.40
CA ILE A 90 -3.31 -7.59 0.69
C ILE A 90 -3.07 -9.06 1.06
N ASN A 91 -3.95 -9.69 1.82
CA ASN A 91 -3.80 -11.09 2.23
C ASN A 91 -4.00 -12.07 1.06
N ASP A 92 -4.88 -11.71 0.13
CA ASP A 92 -5.22 -12.53 -1.04
C ASP A 92 -4.38 -12.14 -2.28
N ALA A 93 -3.46 -11.19 -2.13
CA ALA A 93 -2.65 -10.63 -3.19
C ALA A 93 -1.86 -11.72 -3.92
N LYS A 94 -2.09 -11.83 -5.24
CA LYS A 94 -1.24 -12.68 -6.09
C LYS A 94 0.15 -12.05 -6.19
N HIS A 95 1.17 -12.90 -6.28
CA HIS A 95 2.57 -12.46 -6.40
C HIS A 95 3.09 -11.64 -5.20
N GLN A 96 2.51 -11.81 -4.01
CA GLN A 96 3.04 -11.20 -2.80
C GLN A 96 4.45 -11.78 -2.48
N THR A 97 5.48 -10.97 -2.69
CA THR A 97 6.89 -11.31 -2.36
C THR A 97 7.43 -10.51 -1.17
N PHE A 98 6.55 -9.82 -0.45
CA PHE A 98 6.89 -8.97 0.69
C PHE A 98 6.05 -9.36 1.91
N GLU A 99 6.62 -9.19 3.09
CA GLU A 99 5.86 -9.27 4.33
C GLU A 99 5.04 -7.99 4.51
N SER A 100 3.80 -8.14 4.97
CA SER A 100 2.91 -7.01 5.28
C SER A 100 2.37 -7.10 6.69
N ALA A 101 2.16 -5.92 7.29
CA ALA A 101 1.52 -5.79 8.59
C ALA A 101 0.79 -4.44 8.70
N PHE A 102 -0.24 -4.41 9.53
CA PHE A 102 -1.05 -3.23 9.83
C PHE A 102 -0.76 -2.74 11.26
N PHE A 103 -0.77 -1.42 11.45
CA PHE A 103 -0.42 -0.80 12.73
C PHE A 103 -1.32 0.40 13.03
N ASP A 104 -1.56 0.66 14.31
CA ASP A 104 -2.34 1.82 14.77
C ASP A 104 -1.52 3.11 14.81
N SER A 105 -0.19 3.02 14.73
CA SER A 105 0.70 4.17 14.80
C SER A 105 1.93 4.05 13.91
N GLU A 106 2.41 5.20 13.41
CA GLU A 106 3.65 5.29 12.64
C GLU A 106 4.84 4.75 13.44
N GLU A 107 4.87 4.95 14.76
CA GLU A 107 5.96 4.46 15.62
C GLU A 107 6.07 2.94 15.60
N GLN A 108 4.96 2.22 15.79
CA GLN A 108 4.92 0.75 15.75
C GLN A 108 5.31 0.23 14.36
N ALA A 109 4.75 0.83 13.31
CA ALA A 109 5.06 0.47 11.93
C ALA A 109 6.55 0.64 11.61
N MET A 110 7.13 1.76 12.03
CA MET A 110 8.55 2.07 11.82
C MET A 110 9.47 1.17 12.63
N SER A 111 9.08 0.81 13.85
CA SER A 111 9.81 -0.16 14.67
C SER A 111 9.88 -1.51 13.96
N TRP A 112 8.74 -2.02 13.49
CA TRP A 112 8.67 -3.29 12.74
C TRP A 112 9.44 -3.25 11.42
N LEU A 113 9.33 -2.16 10.66
CA LEU A 113 10.09 -1.98 9.41
C LEU A 113 11.59 -1.92 9.65
N LYS A 114 12.07 -1.45 10.81
CA LYS A 114 13.49 -1.32 11.12
C LYS A 114 14.15 -2.65 11.53
N GLN A 115 13.38 -3.60 12.04
CA GLN A 115 13.87 -4.95 12.36
C GLN A 115 14.57 -5.56 11.14
N GLU A 116 15.58 -6.39 11.39
CA GLU A 116 16.30 -7.10 10.33
C GLU A 116 15.33 -8.04 9.58
N VAL A 117 15.60 -8.20 8.28
CA VAL A 117 14.81 -8.99 7.31
C VAL A 117 15.71 -10.04 6.72
#